data_AF-A0AB38S6N9-F1
#
_entry.id   AF-A0AB38S6N9-F1
#
_cell.length_a   1.000
_cell.length_b   1.000
_cell.length_c   1.000
_cell.angle_alpha   90.00
_cell.angle_beta   90.00
_cell.angle_gamma   90.00
#
_symmetry.space_group_name_H-M   'P 1'
#
loop_
_entity.id
_entity.type
_entity.pdbx_description
1 polymer ?
#
loop_
_entity_poly.entity_id
_entity_poly.type
_entity_poly.pdbx_seq_one_letter_code
_entity_poly.pdbx_strand_id
1 'polypeptide(L)' 'MPAPLRGSRFYNAVRPHQALANRTAMEVWHEGMAATLAVDMTLRLDNAAALTTCPQPQQLQQTVPFAA' A
#
# COMPACT_ATOMS: atom_id res chain seq x y z
N MET A 1 10.13 -3.95 21.32
CA MET A 1 9.34 -5.14 20.93
C MET A 1 8.12 -4.68 20.14
N PRO A 2 7.97 -4.95 18.84
CA PRO A 2 6.76 -4.56 18.13
C PRO A 2 5.58 -5.42 18.64
N ALA A 3 4.46 -4.75 18.93
CA ALA A 3 3.24 -5.37 19.43
C ALA A 3 2.71 -6.44 18.46
N PRO A 4 2.01 -7.48 18.94
CA PRO A 4 1.53 -8.54 18.07
C PRO A 4 0.53 -7.96 17.07
N LEU A 5 0.88 -8.03 15.78
CA LEU A 5 0.10 -7.63 14.61
C LEU A 5 -1.24 -8.38 14.46
N ARG A 6 -1.72 -9.07 15.50
CA ARG A 6 -2.96 -9.84 15.50
C ARG A 6 -4.16 -8.95 15.22
N GLY A 7 -4.23 -7.78 15.86
CA GLY A 7 -5.34 -6.84 15.69
C GLY A 7 -5.41 -6.25 14.29
N SER A 8 -4.27 -5.80 13.76
CA SER A 8 -4.19 -5.26 12.40
C SER A 8 -4.45 -6.33 11.35
N ARG A 9 -3.86 -7.53 11.46
CA ARG A 9 -4.11 -8.61 10.52
C ARG A 9 -5.58 -9.03 10.51
N PHE A 10 -6.19 -9.16 11.68
CA PHE A 10 -7.62 -9.50 11.78
C PHE A 10 -8.51 -8.41 11.15
N TYR A 11 -8.28 -7.14 11.49
CA TYR A 11 -9.03 -6.02 10.95
C TYR A 11 -8.95 -5.92 9.42
N ASN A 12 -7.74 -6.07 8.87
CA ASN A 12 -7.49 -5.83 7.46
C ASN A 12 -7.87 -7.02 6.57
N ALA A 13 -7.62 -8.25 7.03
CA ALA A 13 -7.76 -9.45 6.20
C ALA A 13 -8.95 -10.35 6.55
N VAL A 14 -9.58 -10.18 7.72
CA VAL A 14 -10.63 -11.10 8.19
C VAL A 14 -11.95 -10.38 8.45
N ARG A 15 -11.93 -9.17 9.02
CA ARG A 15 -13.15 -8.45 9.38
C ARG A 15 -13.80 -7.82 8.13
N PRO A 16 -15.05 -8.17 7.79
CA PRO A 16 -15.80 -7.46 6.76
C PRO A 16 -16.25 -6.09 7.26
N HIS A 17 -16.24 -5.09 6.37
CA HIS A 17 -16.61 -3.72 6.70
C HIS A 17 -17.81 -3.26 5.87
N GLN A 18 -18.86 -2.76 6.53
CA GLN A 18 -20.08 -2.32 5.87
C GLN A 18 -19.83 -1.20 4.84
N ALA A 19 -18.92 -0.27 5.15
CA ALA A 19 -18.51 0.80 4.23
C ALA A 19 -17.81 0.27 2.96
N LEU A 20 -17.32 -0.97 2.99
CA LEU A 20 -16.70 -1.67 1.86
C LEU A 20 -17.65 -2.71 1.24
N ALA A 21 -18.96 -2.51 1.38
CA ALA A 21 -19.98 -3.47 0.94
C ALA A 21 -19.77 -4.87 1.54
N ASN A 22 -19.40 -4.94 2.82
CA ASN A 22 -19.11 -6.17 3.59
C ASN A 22 -17.88 -6.97 3.09
N ARG A 23 -16.98 -6.34 2.34
CA ARG A 23 -15.68 -6.92 1.98
C ARG A 23 -14.59 -6.57 2.99
N THR A 24 -13.46 -7.29 2.93
CA THR A 24 -12.30 -6.98 3.79
C THR A 24 -11.47 -5.84 3.19
N ALA A 25 -10.71 -5.13 4.03
CA ALA A 25 -9.88 -4.01 3.56
C ALA A 25 -8.82 -4.47 2.54
N MET A 26 -8.21 -5.64 2.76
CA MET A 26 -7.23 -6.20 1.84
C MET A 26 -7.83 -6.61 0.49
N GLU A 27 -9.07 -7.11 0.47
CA GLU A 27 -9.75 -7.49 -0.76
C GLU A 27 -10.00 -6.27 -1.66
N VAL A 28 -10.50 -5.16 -1.09
CA VAL A 28 -10.70 -3.90 -1.82
C VAL A 28 -9.38 -3.30 -2.28
N TRP A 29 -8.33 -3.39 -1.46
CA TRP A 29 -7.00 -2.93 -1.85
C TRP A 29 -6.41 -3.75 -3.00
N HIS A 30 -6.54 -5.09 -2.97
CA HIS A 30 -6.07 -5.95 -4.05
C HIS A 30 -6.81 -5.68 -5.36
N GLU A 31 -8.12 -5.51 -5.32
CA GLU A 31 -8.94 -5.12 -6.49
C GLU A 31 -8.49 -3.76 -7.03
N GLY A 32 -8.30 -2.77 -6.15
CA GLY A 32 -7.80 -1.45 -6.53
C GLY A 32 -6.41 -1.50 -7.15
N MET A 33 -5.49 -2.34 -6.65
CA MET A 33 -4.16 -2.53 -7.22
C MET A 33 -4.21 -3.18 -8.60
N ALA A 34 -5.07 -4.20 -8.79
CA ALA A 34 -5.27 -4.81 -10.10
C ALA A 34 -5.83 -3.81 -11.12
N ALA A 35 -6.73 -2.92 -10.69
CA ALA A 35 -7.22 -1.81 -11.51
C ALA A 35 -6.15 -0.71 -11.72
N THR A 36 -5.28 -0.47 -10.73
CA THR A 36 -4.19 0.53 -10.80
C THR A 36 -3.06 0.08 -11.73
N LEU A 37 -2.87 -1.21 -11.98
CA LEU A 37 -1.97 -1.68 -13.05
C LEU A 37 -2.38 -1.18 -14.44
N ALA A 38 -3.62 -0.67 -14.62
CA ALA A 38 -4.06 0.02 -15.82
C ALA A 38 -3.80 1.53 -15.80
N VAL A 39 -3.44 2.11 -14.64
CA VAL A 39 -2.98 3.50 -14.51
C VAL A 39 -1.49 3.52 -14.76
N ASP A 40 -1.05 4.36 -15.69
CA ASP A 40 0.36 4.52 -16.01
C ASP A 40 1.17 4.87 -14.74
N MET A 41 2.00 3.92 -14.30
CA MET A 41 2.85 4.05 -13.11
C MET A 41 4.04 5.02 -13.33
N THR A 42 4.05 5.79 -14.42
CA THR A 42 5.00 6.89 -14.63
C THR A 42 4.61 8.17 -13.89
N LEU A 43 3.59 8.16 -13.03
CA LEU A 43 3.26 9.29 -12.14
C LEU A 43 4.45 9.61 -11.22
N ARG A 44 5.36 10.47 -11.70
CA ARG A 44 6.42 11.10 -10.92
C ARG A 44 5.78 12.16 -10.02
N LEU A 45 5.31 11.74 -8.86
CA LEU A 45 4.93 12.64 -7.80
C LEU A 45 6.20 13.34 -7.29
N ASP A 46 6.39 14.60 -7.65
CA ASP A 46 7.40 15.45 -7.01
C ASP A 46 6.95 15.75 -5.57
N ASN A 47 7.29 14.81 -4.68
CA ASN A 47 6.87 14.82 -3.29
C ASN A 47 7.62 15.89 -2.46
N ALA A 48 8.58 16.61 -3.06
CA ALA A 48 9.41 17.60 -2.37
C ALA A 48 8.59 18.78 -1.84
N ALA A 49 7.54 19.21 -2.56
CA ALA A 49 6.67 20.30 -2.11
C ALA A 49 5.63 19.86 -1.05
N ALA A 50 5.31 18.57 -0.97
CA ALA A 50 4.28 18.03 -0.08
C ALA A 50 4.82 17.54 1.28
N LEU A 51 6.14 17.36 1.41
CA LEU A 51 6.81 16.84 2.61
C LEU A 51 7.29 17.95 3.57
N THR A 52 6.50 18.99 3.81
CA THR A 52 6.89 20.04 4.77
C THR A 52 6.86 19.58 6.23
N THR A 53 6.16 18.49 6.55
CA THR A 53 5.96 18.02 7.94
C THR A 53 6.26 16.53 8.18
N CYS A 54 6.60 15.77 7.13
CA CYS A 54 6.85 14.33 7.23
C CYS A 54 8.26 13.99 6.73
N PRO A 55 9.03 13.11 7.41
CA PRO A 55 10.32 12.66 6.90
C PRO A 55 10.12 11.89 5.59
N GLN A 56 10.95 12.19 4.59
CA GLN A 56 10.91 11.54 3.29
C GLN A 56 11.16 10.03 3.46
N PRO A 57 10.24 9.15 3.03
CA PRO A 57 10.50 7.73 3.01
C PRO A 57 11.63 7.47 2.01
N GLN A 58 12.74 6.90 2.50
CA GLN A 58 13.82 6.39 1.66
C GLN A 58 13.21 5.29 0.79
N GLN A 59 13.01 5.56 -0.50
CA GLN A 59 12.60 4.53 -1.45
C GLN A 59 13.64 3.42 -1.37
N LEU A 60 13.24 2.30 -0.77
CA LEU A 60 13.96 1.04 -0.83
C LEU A 60 13.97 0.65 -2.30
N GLN A 61 15.02 1.07 -3.02
CA GLN A 61 15.29 0.62 -4.37
C GLN A 61 15.44 -0.90 -4.26
N GLN A 62 14.39 -1.61 -4.69
CA GLN A 62 14.50 -3.02 -5.00
C GLN A 62 15.40 -3.10 -6.24
N THR A 63 16.71 -3.11 -6.00
CA THR A 63 17.68 -3.55 -6.99
C THR A 63 17.38 -5.02 -7.25
N VAL A 64 16.68 -5.30 -8.34
CA VAL A 64 16.64 -6.64 -8.92
C VAL A 64 17.87 -6.73 -9.82
N PRO A 65 18.95 -7.44 -9.44
CA PRO A 65 20.00 -7.73 -10.39
C PRO A 65 19.42 -8.73 -11.40
N PHE A 66 19.17 -8.26 -12.62
CA PHE A 66 19.06 -9.13 -13.78
C PHE A 66 20.47 -9.67 -14.06
N ALA A 67 20.70 -10.94 -13.74
CA ALA A 67 21.87 -11.67 -14.21
C ALA A 67 21.47 -12.43 -15.49
N ALA A 68 22.21 -12.16 -16.56
CA ALA A 68 22.16 -12.83 -17.86
C ALA A 68 22.92 -14.18 -17.82
#